data_AF-A0A445CX32-F1
#
_entry.id   AF-A0A445CX32-F1
#
_cell.length_a   1.000
_cell.length_b   1.000
_cell.length_c   1.000
_cell.angle_alpha   90.00
_cell.angle_beta   90.00
_cell.angle_gamma   90.00
#
_symmetry.space_group_name_H-M   'P 1'
#
loop_
_entity.id
_entity.type
_entity.pdbx_description
1 polymer ?
#
loop_
_entity_poly.entity_id
_entity_poly.type
_entity_poly.pdbx_seq_one_letter_code
_entity_poly.pdbx_strand_id
1 'polypeptide(L)'
;MKFGCLFTEYLQEERELLDEKCAHIEYVRLKKVLKSCQTCKPLHSSSSSSSPSLVSDLPNHQLCQCQSCPVCDQKFFSELMKEASDIVGFFGSRVKHLLDLHVASGMQRYVLRLRQCFKNDRQALAQEGRILIEYIAMNAIAMRKILKKYDKVHSSVNGKNFKSKMHTEHIELLHTPWLIELGAFYLNSSGRDCCELNGVYGHFKCDLNVSDAVMTLILPDSIKLEYNLTCAICLDLVFNPYALGCGHIFCKSCACSAASVMMFQGLKAASPESKCPICREDGVYPKKVRMLELGLLMKRRYQSVSWSHFISYVNIAITITRKFPRYNDYWKERLLSERNNMVKQSKEYWNMHNHNSLTL
;
A
#
# COMPACT_ATOMS: atom_id res chain seq x y z
N MET A 1 -22.06 10.56 -15.28
CA MET A 1 -22.87 9.85 -14.26
C MET A 1 -22.51 10.32 -12.84
N LYS A 2 -23.42 10.19 -11.87
CA LYS A 2 -23.12 10.45 -10.45
C LYS A 2 -22.23 9.30 -9.92
N PHE A 3 -21.09 9.61 -9.29
CA PHE A 3 -20.13 8.60 -8.78
C PHE A 3 -20.76 7.46 -7.96
N GLY A 4 -21.81 7.75 -7.19
CA GLY A 4 -22.48 6.70 -6.40
C GLY A 4 -23.13 5.59 -7.24
N CYS A 5 -23.64 5.90 -8.44
CA CYS A 5 -24.20 4.88 -9.34
C CYS A 5 -23.06 4.07 -9.97
N LEU A 6 -22.03 4.76 -10.47
CA LEU A 6 -20.83 4.13 -11.04
C LEU A 6 -20.14 3.18 -10.05
N PHE A 7 -20.05 3.56 -8.77
CA PHE A 7 -19.44 2.72 -7.75
C PHE A 7 -20.33 1.50 -7.40
N THR A 8 -21.65 1.62 -7.49
CA THR A 8 -22.56 0.47 -7.29
C THR A 8 -22.52 -0.50 -8.47
N GLU A 9 -22.49 0.00 -9.70
CA GLU A 9 -22.30 -0.80 -10.92
C GLU A 9 -20.97 -1.57 -10.84
N TYR A 10 -19.88 -0.87 -10.49
CA TYR A 10 -18.58 -1.47 -10.23
C TYR A 10 -18.63 -2.63 -9.21
N LEU A 11 -19.28 -2.42 -8.06
CA LEU A 11 -19.38 -3.44 -7.02
C LEU A 11 -20.21 -4.67 -7.46
N GLN A 12 -21.20 -4.46 -8.32
CA GLN A 12 -22.03 -5.55 -8.84
C GLN A 12 -21.23 -6.44 -9.80
N GLU A 13 -20.44 -5.84 -10.68
CA GLU A 13 -19.54 -6.54 -11.61
C GLU A 13 -18.37 -7.21 -10.88
N GLU A 14 -17.83 -6.58 -9.83
CA GLU A 14 -16.74 -7.11 -9.03
C GLU A 14 -17.14 -8.35 -8.20
N ARG A 15 -18.38 -8.40 -7.69
CA ARG A 15 -18.91 -9.53 -6.92
C ARG A 15 -18.96 -10.85 -7.72
N GLU A 16 -18.94 -10.78 -9.05
CA GLU A 16 -18.87 -11.95 -9.92
C GLU A 16 -17.44 -12.52 -10.06
N LEU A 17 -16.41 -11.74 -9.70
CA LEU A 17 -14.99 -12.06 -9.90
C LEU A 17 -14.18 -12.26 -8.61
N LEU A 18 -14.57 -11.57 -7.53
CA LEU A 18 -13.99 -11.72 -6.21
C LEU A 18 -14.96 -12.48 -5.29
N ASP A 19 -14.44 -13.17 -4.28
CA ASP A 19 -15.25 -13.91 -3.29
C ASP A 19 -16.43 -13.05 -2.78
N GLU A 20 -17.58 -13.69 -2.52
CA GLU A 20 -18.81 -13.04 -1.99
C GLU A 20 -18.59 -12.27 -0.67
N LYS A 21 -17.44 -12.45 -0.01
CA LYS A 21 -17.03 -11.81 1.24
C LYS A 21 -16.13 -10.58 1.06
N CYS A 22 -16.00 -10.04 -0.16
CA CYS A 22 -15.18 -8.85 -0.43
C CYS A 22 -15.72 -7.62 0.35
N ALA A 23 -14.89 -7.10 1.26
CA ALA A 23 -15.19 -5.86 1.99
C ALA A 23 -15.14 -4.66 1.03
N HIS A 24 -15.97 -3.65 1.23
CA HIS A 24 -15.95 -2.44 0.42
C HIS A 24 -16.50 -1.25 1.21
N ILE A 25 -16.22 -0.05 0.72
CA ILE A 25 -16.80 1.16 1.31
C ILE A 25 -18.31 1.16 1.04
N GLU A 26 -19.12 1.19 2.10
CA GLU A 26 -20.58 1.22 2.01
C GLU A 26 -21.07 2.63 1.67
N TYR A 27 -20.63 3.15 0.52
CA TYR A 27 -20.72 4.56 0.14
C TYR A 27 -22.16 5.08 0.17
N VAL A 28 -23.13 4.27 -0.25
CA VAL A 28 -24.55 4.65 -0.22
C VAL A 28 -25.07 4.71 1.21
N ARG A 29 -24.71 3.74 2.07
CA ARG A 29 -25.08 3.71 3.48
C ARG A 29 -24.49 4.89 4.25
N LEU A 30 -23.19 5.13 4.09
CA LEU A 30 -22.51 6.28 4.70
C LEU A 30 -23.12 7.61 4.24
N LYS A 31 -23.51 7.73 2.96
CA LYS A 31 -24.25 8.91 2.48
C LYS A 31 -25.61 9.09 3.16
N LYS A 32 -26.29 8.01 3.58
CA LYS A 32 -27.56 8.09 4.32
C LYS A 32 -27.32 8.59 5.75
N VAL A 33 -26.28 8.11 6.42
CA VAL A 33 -25.87 8.60 7.77
C VAL A 33 -25.64 10.12 7.75
N LEU A 34 -24.99 10.63 6.70
CA LEU A 34 -24.78 12.08 6.53
C LEU A 34 -26.09 12.85 6.24
N LYS A 35 -27.07 12.23 5.57
CA LYS A 35 -28.36 12.87 5.25
C LYS A 35 -29.30 12.94 6.45
N SER A 36 -29.20 11.99 7.38
CA SER A 36 -29.98 11.98 8.63
C SER A 36 -29.50 13.02 9.64
N CYS A 37 -28.38 13.71 9.39
CA CYS A 37 -27.93 14.83 10.20
C CYS A 37 -28.89 16.02 10.04
N GLN A 38 -29.80 16.19 11.01
CA GLN A 38 -30.77 17.29 11.04
C GLN A 38 -30.20 18.56 11.69
N THR A 39 -29.21 18.41 12.57
CA THR A 39 -28.61 19.51 13.35
C THR A 39 -27.83 20.50 12.49
N CYS A 40 -27.28 20.09 11.35
CA CYS A 40 -26.45 20.92 10.47
C CYS A 40 -27.17 21.46 9.21
N LYS A 41 -28.50 21.40 9.15
CA LYS A 41 -29.24 21.93 7.99
C LYS A 41 -29.27 23.46 8.01
N PRO A 42 -28.90 24.16 6.93
CA PRO A 42 -29.24 25.57 6.79
C PRO A 42 -30.76 25.69 6.63
N LEU A 43 -31.38 26.59 7.41
CA LEU A 43 -32.80 26.96 7.30
C LEU A 43 -33.07 27.56 5.91
N HIS A 44 -33.42 26.73 4.93
CA HIS A 44 -34.11 27.19 3.72
C HIS A 44 -35.06 26.09 3.23
N SER A 45 -36.31 26.18 3.68
CA SER A 45 -37.51 26.11 2.84
C SER A 45 -38.75 25.76 3.66
N SER A 46 -39.58 26.75 3.97
CA SER A 46 -41.02 26.57 4.15
C SER A 46 -41.72 27.91 3.93
N SER A 47 -42.15 28.14 2.69
CA SER A 47 -43.14 29.14 2.36
C SER A 47 -44.53 28.55 2.54
N SER A 48 -45.27 29.02 3.54
CA SER A 48 -46.73 29.13 3.53
C SER A 48 -47.19 30.01 4.70
N SER A 49 -47.76 31.17 4.35
CA SER A 49 -48.81 31.97 5.02
C SER A 49 -49.50 31.31 6.22
N SER A 50 -49.91 31.95 7.33
CA SER A 50 -50.25 33.34 7.68
C SER A 50 -50.66 33.30 9.17
N SER A 51 -50.17 34.16 10.08
CA SER A 51 -50.88 35.32 10.66
C SER A 51 -50.07 35.85 11.88
N PRO A 52 -50.18 37.12 12.30
CA PRO A 52 -49.23 37.76 13.22
C PRO A 52 -49.77 37.95 14.65
N SER A 53 -48.93 37.75 15.67
CA SER A 53 -49.13 38.33 17.01
C SER A 53 -47.82 38.48 17.81
N LEU A 54 -47.33 39.72 17.85
CA LEU A 54 -46.71 40.45 18.97
C LEU A 54 -45.41 39.94 19.67
N VAL A 55 -44.29 40.49 19.16
CA VAL A 55 -43.08 41.08 19.80
C VAL A 55 -42.61 40.61 21.18
N SER A 56 -41.38 40.07 21.25
CA SER A 56 -40.24 40.75 21.92
C SER A 56 -38.90 40.00 21.70
N ASP A 57 -37.99 40.70 21.02
CA ASP A 57 -36.52 40.67 21.10
C ASP A 57 -35.71 39.41 20.76
N LEU A 58 -35.30 39.37 19.49
CA LEU A 58 -34.08 38.71 19.01
C LEU A 58 -32.86 39.61 19.32
N PRO A 59 -31.66 39.03 19.44
CA PRO A 59 -30.71 39.35 18.38
C PRO A 59 -30.05 38.12 17.74
N ASN A 60 -29.94 38.22 16.42
CA ASN A 60 -29.01 37.55 15.52
C ASN A 60 -29.14 36.03 15.32
N HIS A 61 -29.74 35.68 14.17
CA HIS A 61 -29.28 34.67 13.22
C HIS A 61 -28.19 33.70 13.73
N GLN A 62 -28.60 32.67 14.48
CA GLN A 62 -27.75 31.49 14.70
C GLN A 62 -27.77 30.62 13.44
N LEU A 63 -26.90 30.95 12.50
CA LEU A 63 -26.28 29.93 11.65
C LEU A 63 -25.71 28.86 12.59
N CYS A 64 -26.15 27.61 12.49
CA CYS A 64 -25.47 26.51 13.18
C CYS A 64 -24.03 26.42 12.65
N GLN A 65 -23.11 27.03 13.38
CA GLN A 65 -21.66 26.85 13.26
C GLN A 65 -21.25 25.59 14.02
N CYS A 66 -21.89 24.47 13.69
CA CYS A 66 -21.59 23.21 14.32
C CYS A 66 -20.27 22.66 13.74
N GLN A 67 -19.12 23.12 14.24
CA GLN A 67 -17.78 22.68 13.78
C GLN A 67 -17.56 21.15 13.93
N SER A 68 -18.35 20.48 14.76
CA SER A 68 -18.34 19.03 14.98
C SER A 68 -19.71 18.53 15.43
N CYS A 69 -20.17 17.38 14.93
CA CYS A 69 -21.41 16.74 15.36
C CYS A 69 -21.07 15.40 16.05
N PRO A 70 -21.00 15.32 17.39
CA PRO A 70 -20.43 14.15 18.08
C PRO A 70 -21.15 12.84 17.75
N VAL A 71 -22.46 12.88 17.49
CA VAL A 71 -23.26 11.71 17.08
C VAL A 71 -22.92 11.23 15.67
N CYS A 72 -22.79 12.17 14.72
CA CYS A 72 -22.36 11.83 13.37
C CYS A 72 -20.89 11.40 13.37
N ASP A 73 -20.03 12.06 14.12
CA ASP A 73 -18.59 11.81 14.17
C ASP A 73 -18.32 10.40 14.70
N GLN A 74 -18.89 10.06 15.85
CA GLN A 74 -18.68 8.75 16.45
C GLN A 74 -19.14 7.63 15.52
N LYS A 75 -20.36 7.71 15.00
CA LYS A 75 -20.94 6.64 14.15
C LYS A 75 -20.26 6.57 12.78
N PHE A 76 -20.11 7.69 12.10
CA PHE A 76 -19.55 7.75 10.75
C PHE A 76 -18.09 7.33 10.72
N PHE A 77 -17.25 7.89 11.60
CA PHE A 77 -15.82 7.57 11.61
C PHE A 77 -15.57 6.15 12.12
N SER A 78 -16.33 5.63 13.09
CA SER A 78 -16.18 4.23 13.51
C SER A 78 -16.57 3.24 12.42
N GLU A 79 -17.66 3.49 11.70
CA GLU A 79 -18.09 2.63 10.59
C GLU A 79 -17.07 2.67 9.45
N LEU A 80 -16.62 3.87 9.07
CA LEU A 80 -15.62 4.04 8.01
C LEU A 80 -14.26 3.42 8.38
N MET A 81 -13.85 3.54 9.65
CA MET A 81 -12.61 2.94 10.13
C MET A 81 -12.64 1.41 10.03
N LYS A 82 -13.77 0.82 10.41
CA LYS A 82 -14.00 -0.62 10.31
C LYS A 82 -13.97 -1.07 8.84
N GLU A 83 -14.76 -0.42 7.98
CA GLU A 83 -14.80 -0.72 6.55
C GLU A 83 -13.40 -0.67 5.92
N ALA A 84 -12.62 0.38 6.23
CA ALA A 84 -11.25 0.50 5.71
C ALA A 84 -10.31 -0.58 6.26
N SER A 85 -10.42 -0.95 7.52
CA SER A 85 -9.62 -2.03 8.12
C SER A 85 -9.93 -3.38 7.46
N ASP A 86 -11.21 -3.66 7.22
CA ASP A 86 -11.67 -4.88 6.56
C ASP A 86 -11.15 -4.94 5.11
N ILE A 87 -11.15 -3.82 4.39
CA ILE A 87 -10.57 -3.69 3.04
C ILE A 87 -9.06 -3.96 3.06
N VAL A 88 -8.30 -3.33 3.97
CA VAL A 88 -6.84 -3.54 4.06
C VAL A 88 -6.51 -4.99 4.38
N GLY A 89 -7.27 -5.62 5.29
CA GLY A 89 -7.12 -7.02 5.65
C GLY A 89 -7.39 -7.96 4.48
N PHE A 90 -8.52 -7.76 3.78
CA PHE A 90 -8.88 -8.54 2.59
C PHE A 90 -7.85 -8.37 1.48
N PHE A 91 -7.52 -7.13 1.12
CA PHE A 91 -6.54 -6.81 0.07
C PHE A 91 -5.18 -7.45 0.38
N GLY A 92 -4.65 -7.25 1.59
CA GLY A 92 -3.37 -7.80 1.98
C GLY A 92 -3.35 -9.33 1.94
N SER A 93 -4.41 -9.99 2.42
CA SER A 93 -4.54 -11.45 2.35
C SER A 93 -4.56 -11.97 0.91
N ARG A 94 -5.33 -11.31 0.03
CA ARG A 94 -5.48 -11.73 -1.36
C ARG A 94 -4.22 -11.50 -2.18
N VAL A 95 -3.57 -10.35 -2.01
CA VAL A 95 -2.25 -10.07 -2.64
C VAL A 95 -1.22 -11.09 -2.17
N LYS A 96 -1.12 -11.35 -0.86
CA LYS A 96 -0.19 -12.34 -0.34
C LYS A 96 -0.42 -13.71 -0.98
N HIS A 97 -1.67 -14.15 -1.07
CA HIS A 97 -2.02 -15.42 -1.72
C HIS A 97 -1.60 -15.46 -3.20
N LEU A 98 -1.88 -14.40 -3.95
CA LEU A 98 -1.49 -14.25 -5.35
C LEU A 98 0.03 -14.35 -5.52
N LEU A 99 0.80 -13.67 -4.65
CA LEU A 99 2.26 -13.68 -4.70
C LEU A 99 2.85 -15.03 -4.27
N ASP A 100 2.28 -15.67 -3.25
CA ASP A 100 2.67 -17.02 -2.84
C ASP A 100 2.49 -18.03 -3.98
N LEU A 101 1.41 -17.91 -4.78
CA LEU A 101 1.19 -18.71 -6.00
C LEU A 101 2.22 -18.40 -7.10
N HIS A 102 2.58 -17.13 -7.27
CA HIS A 102 3.55 -16.72 -8.28
C HIS A 102 4.98 -17.21 -7.99
N VAL A 103 5.41 -17.12 -6.74
CA VAL A 103 6.79 -17.44 -6.30
C VAL A 103 6.96 -18.94 -6.03
N ALA A 104 5.88 -19.70 -5.85
CA ALA A 104 5.93 -21.14 -5.63
C ALA A 104 6.72 -21.88 -6.74
N SER A 105 7.73 -22.66 -6.33
CA SER A 105 8.54 -23.50 -7.22
C SER A 105 8.53 -24.96 -6.75
N GLY A 106 8.86 -25.89 -7.66
CA GLY A 106 8.95 -27.32 -7.34
C GLY A 106 7.64 -27.92 -6.80
N MET A 107 7.71 -28.66 -5.68
CA MET A 107 6.55 -29.34 -5.09
C MET A 107 5.48 -28.39 -4.54
N GLN A 108 5.84 -27.19 -4.08
CA GLN A 108 4.86 -26.18 -3.65
C GLN A 108 3.93 -25.79 -4.80
N ARG A 109 4.53 -25.58 -6.00
CA ARG A 109 3.78 -25.30 -7.22
C ARG A 109 2.87 -26.46 -7.62
N TYR A 110 3.35 -27.70 -7.46
CA TYR A 110 2.55 -28.90 -7.77
C TYR A 110 1.34 -29.07 -6.84
N VAL A 111 1.53 -28.92 -5.52
CA VAL A 111 0.45 -29.00 -4.53
C VAL A 111 -0.59 -27.89 -4.72
N LEU A 112 -0.14 -26.67 -5.01
CA LEU A 112 -1.04 -25.54 -5.28
C LEU A 112 -1.81 -25.72 -6.59
N ARG A 113 -1.19 -26.32 -7.62
CA ARG A 113 -1.84 -26.68 -8.90
C ARG A 113 -2.88 -27.78 -8.77
N LEU A 114 -2.67 -28.78 -7.93
CA LEU A 114 -3.68 -29.82 -7.69
C LEU A 114 -4.97 -29.26 -7.05
N ARG A 115 -4.88 -28.11 -6.39
CA ARG A 115 -6.03 -27.40 -5.80
C ARG A 115 -6.72 -26.44 -6.78
N GLN A 116 -6.09 -26.07 -7.89
CA GLN A 116 -6.61 -25.09 -8.85
C GLN A 116 -6.55 -25.68 -10.27
N CYS A 117 -7.70 -26.14 -10.77
CA CYS A 117 -7.82 -26.74 -12.11
C CYS A 117 -7.28 -25.81 -13.22
N PHE A 118 -6.46 -26.40 -14.10
CA PHE A 118 -5.67 -25.81 -15.17
C PHE A 118 -6.34 -24.69 -16.00
N LYS A 119 -5.82 -23.46 -15.86
CA LYS A 119 -5.80 -22.41 -16.89
C LYS A 119 -4.41 -21.77 -16.91
N ASN A 120 -4.07 -21.00 -17.93
CA ASN A 120 -2.76 -20.33 -18.07
C ASN A 120 -2.41 -19.48 -16.83
N ASP A 121 -1.69 -20.08 -15.86
CA ASP A 121 -1.42 -19.54 -14.50
C ASP A 121 -1.01 -18.07 -14.52
N ARG A 122 -0.07 -17.70 -15.40
CA ARG A 122 0.54 -16.37 -15.40
C ARG A 122 -0.42 -15.26 -15.87
N GLN A 123 -1.27 -15.54 -16.85
CA GLN A 123 -2.23 -14.56 -17.35
C GLN A 123 -3.40 -14.41 -16.37
N ALA A 124 -3.82 -15.50 -15.71
CA ALA A 124 -4.83 -15.46 -14.66
C ALA A 124 -4.35 -14.65 -13.44
N LEU A 125 -3.13 -14.90 -12.95
CA LEU A 125 -2.55 -14.12 -11.84
C LEU A 125 -2.37 -12.63 -12.20
N ALA A 126 -1.93 -12.35 -13.43
CA ALA A 126 -1.83 -10.97 -13.94
C ALA A 126 -3.19 -10.32 -14.23
N GLN A 127 -4.27 -11.08 -14.31
CA GLN A 127 -5.62 -10.53 -14.37
C GLN A 127 -6.13 -10.25 -12.95
N GLU A 128 -5.95 -11.20 -12.05
CA GLU A 128 -6.34 -11.09 -10.64
C GLU A 128 -5.69 -9.87 -9.99
N GLY A 129 -4.39 -9.65 -10.19
CA GLY A 129 -3.76 -8.47 -9.59
C GLY A 129 -4.26 -7.13 -10.19
N ARG A 130 -4.78 -7.11 -11.44
CA ARG A 130 -5.33 -5.90 -12.06
C ARG A 130 -6.64 -5.56 -11.38
N ILE A 131 -7.47 -6.59 -11.18
CA ILE A 131 -8.70 -6.49 -10.40
C ILE A 131 -8.39 -5.98 -8.99
N LEU A 132 -7.34 -6.47 -8.33
CA LEU A 132 -6.95 -6.01 -6.99
C LEU A 132 -6.47 -4.54 -6.96
N ILE A 133 -5.72 -4.09 -7.97
CA ILE A 133 -5.31 -2.69 -8.10
C ILE A 133 -6.54 -1.80 -8.34
N GLU A 134 -7.45 -2.22 -9.20
CA GLU A 134 -8.71 -1.51 -9.47
C GLU A 134 -9.58 -1.42 -8.22
N TYR A 135 -9.73 -2.52 -7.48
CA TYR A 135 -10.42 -2.62 -6.19
C TYR A 135 -9.93 -1.63 -5.15
N ILE A 136 -8.62 -1.64 -4.86
CA ILE A 136 -8.08 -0.77 -3.81
C ILE A 136 -8.18 0.70 -4.22
N ALA A 137 -8.02 1.00 -5.51
CA ALA A 137 -8.16 2.35 -6.04
C ALA A 137 -9.60 2.85 -5.97
N MET A 138 -10.58 2.05 -6.39
CA MET A 138 -12.00 2.40 -6.34
C MET A 138 -12.47 2.64 -4.91
N ASN A 139 -12.08 1.77 -3.97
CA ASN A 139 -12.36 1.98 -2.54
C ASN A 139 -11.67 3.24 -2.00
N ALA A 140 -10.44 3.53 -2.39
CA ALA A 140 -9.75 4.76 -2.00
C ALA A 140 -10.43 6.03 -2.58
N ILE A 141 -10.92 5.97 -3.82
CA ILE A 141 -11.72 7.03 -4.44
C ILE A 141 -13.02 7.25 -3.66
N ALA A 142 -13.76 6.19 -3.35
CA ALA A 142 -14.99 6.25 -2.58
C ALA A 142 -14.75 6.86 -1.19
N MET A 143 -13.69 6.42 -0.51
CA MET A 143 -13.27 6.93 0.80
C MET A 143 -12.94 8.44 0.75
N ARG A 144 -12.15 8.88 -0.24
CA ARG A 144 -11.86 10.33 -0.41
C ARG A 144 -13.13 11.13 -0.68
N LYS A 145 -14.04 10.63 -1.53
CA LYS A 145 -15.28 11.34 -1.87
C LYS A 145 -16.23 11.40 -0.68
N ILE A 146 -16.32 10.35 0.16
CA ILE A 146 -17.20 10.38 1.34
C ILE A 146 -16.65 11.29 2.44
N LEU A 147 -15.33 11.33 2.66
CA LEU A 147 -14.69 12.26 3.60
C LEU A 147 -14.89 13.72 3.16
N LYS A 148 -14.67 14.03 1.87
CA LYS A 148 -14.98 15.36 1.31
C LYS A 148 -16.45 15.73 1.47
N LYS A 149 -17.36 14.75 1.33
CA LYS A 149 -18.79 14.97 1.52
C LYS A 149 -19.11 15.25 2.99
N TYR A 150 -18.49 14.53 3.93
CA TYR A 150 -18.65 14.76 5.36
C TYR A 150 -18.25 16.21 5.70
N ASP A 151 -17.07 16.67 5.25
CA ASP A 151 -16.58 18.03 5.51
C ASP A 151 -17.53 19.07 4.92
N LYS A 152 -18.07 18.81 3.72
CA LYS A 152 -19.04 19.69 3.06
C LYS A 152 -20.39 19.77 3.79
N VAL A 153 -20.86 18.66 4.40
CA VAL A 153 -22.15 18.62 5.12
C VAL A 153 -22.04 19.32 6.48
N HIS A 154 -20.91 19.15 7.16
CA HIS A 154 -20.71 19.68 8.51
C HIS A 154 -19.93 21.01 8.54
N SER A 155 -19.53 21.54 7.38
CA SER A 155 -18.65 22.71 7.27
C SER A 155 -17.42 22.61 8.20
N SER A 156 -16.82 21.42 8.24
CA SER A 156 -15.74 21.08 9.17
C SER A 156 -14.48 20.59 8.44
N VAL A 157 -13.42 20.36 9.21
CA VAL A 157 -12.15 19.76 8.74
C VAL A 157 -11.93 18.36 9.30
N ASN A 158 -12.92 17.77 9.98
CA ASN A 158 -12.76 16.50 10.68
C ASN A 158 -12.53 15.33 9.71
N GLY A 159 -13.07 15.38 8.49
CA GLY A 159 -12.78 14.40 7.44
C GLY A 159 -11.32 14.42 6.99
N LYS A 160 -10.70 15.61 6.89
CA LYS A 160 -9.25 15.75 6.64
C LYS A 160 -8.41 15.25 7.83
N ASN A 161 -8.81 15.59 9.05
CA ASN A 161 -8.13 15.14 10.25
C ASN A 161 -8.21 13.61 10.39
N PHE A 162 -9.37 13.03 10.09
CA PHE A 162 -9.57 11.58 10.05
C PHE A 162 -8.70 10.91 9.00
N LYS A 163 -8.55 11.50 7.81
CA LYS A 163 -7.60 10.98 6.80
C LYS A 163 -6.17 10.90 7.37
N SER A 164 -5.73 11.93 8.09
CA SER A 164 -4.40 11.93 8.73
C SER A 164 -4.29 10.86 9.82
N LYS A 165 -5.36 10.65 10.61
CA LYS A 165 -5.45 9.57 11.60
C LYS A 165 -5.36 8.18 10.96
N MET A 166 -5.98 7.97 9.80
CA MET A 166 -5.88 6.70 9.07
C MET A 166 -4.44 6.38 8.63
N HIS A 167 -3.66 7.39 8.27
CA HIS A 167 -2.25 7.22 7.93
C HIS A 167 -1.44 6.78 9.16
N THR A 168 -1.68 7.37 10.34
CA THR A 168 -1.00 6.97 11.58
C THR A 168 -1.39 5.58 12.08
N GLU A 169 -2.61 5.13 11.78
CA GLU A 169 -3.08 3.78 12.14
C GLU A 169 -2.77 2.72 11.07
N HIS A 170 -2.08 3.08 9.97
CA HIS A 170 -1.72 2.19 8.85
C HIS A 170 -2.90 1.56 8.12
N ILE A 171 -4.02 2.28 8.05
CA ILE A 171 -5.26 1.82 7.40
C ILE A 171 -5.57 2.65 6.14
N GLU A 172 -4.66 3.56 5.75
CA GLU A 172 -4.77 4.24 4.47
C GLU A 172 -4.56 3.25 3.30
N LEU A 173 -5.64 3.02 2.54
CA LEU A 173 -5.74 2.00 1.50
C LEU A 173 -4.61 2.02 0.46
N LEU A 174 -4.06 3.21 0.16
CA LEU A 174 -3.06 3.40 -0.90
C LEU A 174 -1.60 3.37 -0.41
N HIS A 175 -1.36 3.34 0.90
CA HIS A 175 -0.01 3.34 1.48
C HIS A 175 0.37 1.98 2.10
N THR A 176 -0.32 0.92 1.70
CA THR A 176 -0.02 -0.45 2.13
C THR A 176 1.20 -1.04 1.39
N PRO A 177 2.13 -1.73 2.09
CA PRO A 177 3.24 -2.44 1.46
C PRO A 177 2.81 -3.42 0.37
N TRP A 178 1.62 -4.00 0.51
CA TRP A 178 1.07 -4.95 -0.46
C TRP A 178 0.81 -4.32 -1.83
N LEU A 179 0.48 -3.02 -1.90
CA LEU A 179 0.29 -2.33 -3.16
C LEU A 179 1.62 -2.14 -3.91
N ILE A 180 2.70 -1.89 -3.16
CA ILE A 180 4.05 -1.78 -3.71
C ILE A 180 4.51 -3.14 -4.25
N GLU A 181 4.31 -4.23 -3.50
CA GLU A 181 4.60 -5.59 -3.99
C GLU A 181 3.79 -5.93 -5.24
N LEU A 182 2.50 -5.61 -5.25
CA LEU A 182 1.63 -5.89 -6.39
C LEU A 182 2.06 -5.09 -7.63
N GLY A 183 2.41 -3.81 -7.48
CA GLY A 183 2.96 -3.04 -8.59
C GLY A 183 4.31 -3.57 -9.06
N ALA A 184 5.17 -4.07 -8.15
CA ALA A 184 6.44 -4.68 -8.51
C ALA A 184 6.24 -6.00 -9.28
N PHE A 185 5.28 -6.83 -8.85
CA PHE A 185 4.84 -8.03 -9.56
C PHE A 185 4.41 -7.72 -11.00
N TYR A 186 3.65 -6.63 -11.20
CA TYR A 186 3.23 -6.21 -12.54
C TYR A 186 4.40 -5.83 -13.42
N LEU A 187 5.30 -4.97 -12.93
CA LEU A 187 6.50 -4.58 -13.68
C LEU A 187 7.38 -5.80 -13.99
N ASN A 188 7.52 -6.73 -13.04
CA ASN A 188 8.21 -8.00 -13.23
C ASN A 188 7.58 -8.84 -14.34
N SER A 189 6.25 -8.97 -14.30
CA SER A 189 5.48 -9.75 -15.25
C SER A 189 5.48 -9.19 -16.67
N SER A 190 5.44 -7.86 -16.81
CA SER A 190 5.43 -7.16 -18.11
C SER A 190 6.80 -7.10 -18.78
N GLY A 191 7.90 -7.30 -18.05
CA GLY A 191 9.25 -7.16 -18.59
C GLY A 191 9.69 -5.73 -18.90
N ARG A 192 8.84 -4.73 -18.60
CA ARG A 192 9.06 -3.32 -18.89
C ARG A 192 9.27 -2.51 -17.61
N ASP A 193 9.93 -1.37 -17.78
CA ASP A 193 10.15 -0.37 -16.72
C ASP A 193 8.96 0.57 -16.51
N CYS A 194 8.03 0.55 -17.47
CA CYS A 194 6.72 1.17 -17.37
C CYS A 194 5.63 0.24 -17.89
N CYS A 195 4.44 0.34 -17.30
CA CYS A 195 3.26 -0.31 -17.86
C CYS A 195 2.00 0.53 -17.64
N GLU A 196 1.18 0.59 -18.69
CA GLU A 196 -0.20 1.04 -18.59
C GLU A 196 -1.04 -0.17 -18.17
N LEU A 197 -1.71 -0.04 -17.03
CA LEU A 197 -2.71 -0.96 -16.54
C LEU A 197 -4.07 -0.40 -16.92
N ASN A 198 -4.66 -0.98 -17.95
CA ASN A 198 -6.06 -0.74 -18.26
C ASN A 198 -6.92 -1.60 -17.33
N GLY A 199 -7.96 -0.99 -16.80
CA GLY A 199 -9.02 -1.62 -16.03
C GLY A 199 -9.69 -2.70 -16.85
N VAL A 200 -10.18 -3.71 -16.16
CA VAL A 200 -10.89 -4.81 -16.80
C VAL A 200 -12.15 -4.31 -17.51
N TYR A 201 -12.75 -3.23 -16.98
CA TYR A 201 -14.01 -2.65 -17.44
C TYR A 201 -13.85 -1.26 -18.07
N GLY A 202 -12.63 -0.89 -18.51
CA GLY A 202 -12.41 0.36 -19.26
C GLY A 202 -12.55 1.66 -18.45
N HIS A 203 -12.82 1.59 -17.15
CA HIS A 203 -12.99 2.75 -16.26
C HIS A 203 -11.75 3.10 -15.43
N PHE A 204 -10.68 2.32 -15.58
CA PHE A 204 -9.47 2.44 -14.78
C PHE A 204 -8.27 2.51 -15.73
N LYS A 205 -7.44 3.55 -15.60
CA LYS A 205 -6.11 3.61 -16.22
C LYS A 205 -5.12 3.90 -15.12
N CYS A 206 -4.06 3.12 -15.10
CA CYS A 206 -3.02 3.26 -14.11
C CYS A 206 -1.64 3.13 -14.74
N ASP A 207 -0.77 4.10 -14.49
CA ASP A 207 0.58 4.09 -15.01
C ASP A 207 1.54 3.73 -13.88
N LEU A 208 2.25 2.62 -14.07
CA LEU A 208 3.33 2.19 -13.21
C LEU A 208 4.66 2.52 -13.89
N ASN A 209 5.54 3.22 -13.19
CA ASN A 209 6.89 3.50 -13.66
C ASN A 209 7.89 3.38 -12.50
N VAL A 210 9.13 3.02 -12.83
CA VAL A 210 10.24 3.13 -11.89
C VAL A 210 11.36 3.93 -12.56
N SER A 211 11.77 5.01 -11.91
CA SER A 211 12.87 5.90 -12.33
C SER A 211 13.87 6.06 -11.19
N ASP A 212 15.15 5.80 -11.45
CA ASP A 212 16.25 5.80 -10.47
C ASP A 212 15.94 4.99 -9.21
N ALA A 213 15.42 5.64 -8.17
CA ALA A 213 15.07 5.06 -6.87
C ALA A 213 13.61 5.29 -6.47
N VAL A 214 12.73 5.65 -7.41
CA VAL A 214 11.32 5.93 -7.13
C VAL A 214 10.42 5.04 -7.96
N MET A 215 9.44 4.42 -7.30
CA MET A 215 8.33 3.74 -7.96
C MET A 215 7.10 4.64 -7.93
N THR A 216 6.55 4.94 -9.10
CA THR A 216 5.37 5.76 -9.25
C THR A 216 4.18 4.91 -9.70
N LEU A 217 3.06 5.09 -9.01
CA LEU A 217 1.75 4.52 -9.34
C LEU A 217 0.79 5.69 -9.54
N ILE A 218 0.32 5.88 -10.77
CA ILE A 218 -0.66 6.92 -11.11
C ILE A 218 -2.03 6.26 -11.17
N LEU A 219 -2.96 6.67 -10.31
CA LEU A 219 -4.33 6.17 -10.25
C LEU A 219 -5.31 7.14 -10.94
N PRO A 220 -6.56 6.70 -11.23
CA PRO A 220 -7.61 7.60 -11.70
C PRO A 220 -7.84 8.79 -10.77
N ASP A 221 -8.38 9.90 -11.31
CA ASP A 221 -8.45 11.24 -10.68
C ASP A 221 -7.05 11.89 -10.48
N SER A 222 -6.02 11.49 -11.25
CA SER A 222 -4.65 12.05 -11.23
C SER A 222 -3.92 11.89 -9.90
N ILE A 223 -4.16 10.79 -9.20
CA ILE A 223 -3.51 10.53 -7.92
C ILE A 223 -2.17 9.88 -8.18
N LYS A 224 -1.11 10.65 -7.96
CA LYS A 224 0.26 10.20 -8.08
C LYS A 224 0.75 9.70 -6.73
N LEU A 225 1.05 8.42 -6.64
CA LEU A 225 1.70 7.80 -5.49
C LEU A 225 3.16 7.57 -5.85
N GLU A 226 4.07 8.08 -5.03
CA GLU A 226 5.51 7.91 -5.20
C GLU A 226 6.08 7.18 -3.99
N TYR A 227 6.73 6.06 -4.26
CA TYR A 227 7.37 5.23 -3.25
C TYR A 227 8.89 5.33 -3.42
N ASN A 228 9.56 5.89 -2.42
CA ASN A 228 11.02 5.98 -2.40
C ASN A 228 11.60 4.60 -2.04
N LEU A 229 12.45 4.08 -2.92
CA LEU A 229 13.12 2.78 -2.82
C LEU A 229 14.53 2.90 -2.22
N THR A 230 14.88 4.05 -1.65
CA THR A 230 16.14 4.29 -0.94
C THR A 230 15.97 3.92 0.53
N CYS A 231 16.89 3.12 1.06
CA CYS A 231 16.90 2.77 2.47
C CYS A 231 17.41 3.95 3.30
N ALA A 232 16.62 4.43 4.26
CA ALA A 232 17.00 5.58 5.10
C ALA A 232 18.18 5.32 6.07
N ILE A 233 18.65 4.07 6.20
CA ILE A 233 19.80 3.73 7.05
C ILE A 233 21.10 3.76 6.26
N CYS A 234 21.18 2.99 5.16
CA CYS A 234 22.40 2.94 4.35
C CYS A 234 22.45 3.99 3.24
N LEU A 235 21.36 4.73 3.01
CA LEU A 235 21.20 5.75 1.97
C LEU A 235 21.41 5.24 0.53
N ASP A 236 21.45 3.92 0.38
CA ASP A 236 21.48 3.22 -0.91
C ASP A 236 20.10 2.69 -1.27
N LEU A 237 19.94 2.28 -2.53
CA LEU A 237 18.81 1.50 -2.99
C LEU A 237 18.57 0.28 -2.10
N VAL A 238 17.29 0.01 -1.85
CA VAL A 238 16.91 -1.03 -0.93
C VAL A 238 17.31 -2.41 -1.44
N PHE A 239 17.99 -3.16 -0.58
CA PHE A 239 18.51 -4.49 -0.84
C PHE A 239 17.81 -5.52 0.05
N ASN A 240 17.25 -6.57 -0.55
CA ASN A 240 16.37 -7.52 0.15
C ASN A 240 15.30 -6.77 0.99
N PRO A 241 14.41 -6.01 0.35
CA PRO A 241 13.54 -5.06 1.05
C PRO A 241 12.59 -5.73 2.06
N TYR A 242 12.41 -5.06 3.20
CA TYR A 242 11.39 -5.35 4.19
C TYR A 242 10.63 -4.07 4.49
N ALA A 243 9.31 -4.13 4.39
CA ALA A 243 8.44 -3.10 4.95
C ALA A 243 8.15 -3.45 6.41
N LEU A 244 8.33 -2.51 7.33
CA LEU A 244 7.90 -2.68 8.72
C LEU A 244 6.37 -2.57 8.81
N GLY A 245 5.80 -2.89 9.98
CA GLY A 245 4.35 -2.75 10.23
C GLY A 245 3.82 -1.34 9.97
N CYS A 246 4.69 -0.34 10.06
CA CYS A 246 4.38 1.06 9.77
C CYS A 246 4.57 1.48 8.31
N GLY A 247 4.76 0.52 7.39
CA GLY A 247 4.91 0.77 5.95
C GLY A 247 6.32 1.19 5.51
N HIS A 248 7.18 1.67 6.40
CA HIS A 248 8.54 2.10 6.06
C HIS A 248 9.42 0.94 5.58
N ILE A 249 10.17 1.16 4.49
CA ILE A 249 10.95 0.15 3.79
C ILE A 249 12.44 0.28 4.09
N PHE A 250 13.09 -0.83 4.45
CA PHE A 250 14.52 -0.89 4.71
C PHE A 250 15.15 -2.14 4.08
N CYS A 251 16.49 -2.14 3.96
CA CYS A 251 17.22 -3.37 3.65
C CYS A 251 17.06 -4.37 4.80
N LYS A 252 17.09 -5.68 4.52
CA LYS A 252 17.05 -6.72 5.57
C LYS A 252 18.10 -6.47 6.65
N SER A 253 19.36 -6.30 6.25
CA SER A 253 20.50 -6.04 7.13
C SER A 253 20.30 -4.78 7.98
N CYS A 254 19.87 -3.69 7.35
CA CYS A 254 19.60 -2.42 8.01
C CYS A 254 18.47 -2.52 9.04
N ALA A 255 17.35 -3.16 8.68
CA ALA A 255 16.24 -3.40 9.60
C ALA A 255 16.67 -4.26 10.80
N CYS A 256 17.43 -5.33 10.55
CA CYS A 256 17.94 -6.21 11.62
C CYS A 256 18.88 -5.45 12.56
N SER A 257 19.82 -4.67 12.01
CA SER A 257 20.73 -3.84 12.81
C SER A 257 19.96 -2.81 13.65
N ALA A 258 18.95 -2.15 13.07
CA ALA A 258 18.14 -1.16 13.80
C ALA A 258 17.31 -1.77 14.92
N ALA A 259 16.86 -3.02 14.77
CA ALA A 259 16.18 -3.77 15.83
C ALA A 259 17.14 -4.48 16.79
N SER A 260 18.45 -4.30 16.65
CA SER A 260 19.49 -5.01 17.42
C SER A 260 19.34 -6.54 17.39
N VAL A 261 18.91 -7.08 16.25
CA VAL A 261 18.75 -8.53 16.04
C VAL A 261 19.71 -9.06 14.99
N MET A 262 20.10 -10.33 15.15
CA MET A 262 20.94 -10.99 14.16
C MET A 262 20.12 -11.30 12.90
N MET A 263 20.76 -11.21 11.73
CA MET A 263 20.09 -11.36 10.43
C MET A 263 19.51 -12.76 10.20
N PHE A 264 20.09 -13.79 10.83
CA PHE A 264 19.62 -15.17 10.71
C PHE A 264 18.40 -15.45 11.62
N GLN A 265 18.33 -14.82 12.80
CA GLN A 265 17.14 -14.85 13.67
C GLN A 265 15.97 -14.10 13.01
N GLY A 266 16.29 -13.02 12.31
CA GLY A 266 15.36 -12.20 11.57
C GLY A 266 14.49 -11.29 12.45
N LEU A 267 13.69 -10.45 11.82
CA LEU A 267 12.91 -9.39 12.49
C LEU A 267 11.77 -9.91 13.38
N LYS A 268 11.58 -11.22 13.52
CA LYS A 268 10.63 -11.79 14.50
C LYS A 268 11.22 -11.80 15.92
N ALA A 269 12.55 -11.80 16.04
CA ALA A 269 13.24 -11.78 17.33
C ALA A 269 13.41 -10.37 17.92
N ALA A 270 12.90 -9.33 17.22
CA ALA A 270 13.05 -7.95 17.67
C ALA A 270 12.22 -7.71 18.94
N SER A 271 12.78 -6.95 19.87
CA SER A 271 12.07 -6.54 21.08
C SER A 271 10.84 -5.68 20.72
N PRO A 272 9.71 -5.79 21.45
CA PRO A 272 8.55 -4.92 21.24
C PRO A 272 8.88 -3.43 21.31
N GLU A 273 9.89 -3.05 22.09
CA GLU A 273 10.35 -1.67 22.31
C GLU A 273 11.21 -1.14 21.15
N SER A 274 11.61 -1.99 20.20
CA SER A 274 12.37 -1.56 19.02
C SER A 274 11.52 -0.65 18.14
N LYS A 275 12.03 0.55 17.88
CA LYS A 275 11.31 1.62 17.16
C LYS A 275 11.73 1.72 15.70
N CYS A 276 10.79 2.10 14.84
CA CYS A 276 11.09 2.44 13.45
C CYS A 276 12.11 3.59 13.38
N PRO A 277 13.18 3.48 12.57
CA PRO A 277 14.15 4.55 12.38
C PRO A 277 13.58 5.85 11.78
N ILE A 278 12.45 5.77 11.07
CA ILE A 278 11.82 6.92 10.41
C ILE A 278 10.71 7.51 11.28
N CYS A 279 9.67 6.73 11.62
CA CYS A 279 8.51 7.24 12.36
C CYS A 279 8.56 7.04 13.88
N ARG A 280 9.57 6.34 14.41
CA ARG A 280 9.75 6.04 15.84
C ARG A 280 8.62 5.24 16.52
N GLU A 281 7.71 4.67 15.72
CA GLU A 281 6.68 3.76 16.20
C GLU A 281 7.30 2.43 16.67
N ASP A 282 6.88 1.95 17.84
CA ASP A 282 7.28 0.66 18.41
C ASP A 282 6.38 -0.49 17.90
N GLY A 283 6.72 -1.74 18.21
CA GLY A 283 5.92 -2.90 17.79
C GLY A 283 5.80 -3.12 16.27
N VAL A 284 6.53 -2.36 15.45
CA VAL A 284 6.46 -2.43 13.99
C VAL A 284 7.23 -3.61 13.40
N TYR A 285 8.26 -4.09 14.10
CA TYR A 285 9.14 -5.16 13.62
C TYR A 285 8.44 -6.51 13.57
N PRO A 286 7.63 -6.96 14.55
CA PRO A 286 6.88 -8.21 14.44
C PRO A 286 5.99 -8.28 13.19
N LYS A 287 5.38 -7.15 12.79
CA LYS A 287 4.41 -6.99 11.69
C LYS A 287 5.03 -6.74 10.30
N LYS A 288 6.33 -6.99 10.11
CA LYS A 288 7.02 -6.85 8.80
C LYS A 288 6.36 -7.63 7.67
N VAL A 289 6.49 -7.07 6.46
CA VAL A 289 6.25 -7.73 5.18
C VAL A 289 7.59 -7.86 4.45
N ARG A 290 7.93 -9.09 4.03
CA ARG A 290 9.08 -9.33 3.15
C ARG A 290 8.66 -8.97 1.73
N MET A 291 9.39 -8.05 1.11
CA MET A 291 9.05 -7.49 -0.20
C MET A 291 9.79 -8.26 -1.30
N LEU A 292 9.22 -9.39 -1.74
CA LEU A 292 9.88 -10.32 -2.67
C LEU A 292 9.93 -9.77 -4.08
N GLU A 293 8.79 -9.32 -4.59
CA GLU A 293 8.65 -8.83 -5.96
C GLU A 293 9.39 -7.52 -6.14
N LEU A 294 9.36 -6.64 -5.14
CA LEU A 294 10.17 -5.44 -5.15
C LEU A 294 11.66 -5.78 -5.18
N GLY A 295 12.09 -6.77 -4.38
CA GLY A 295 13.47 -7.26 -4.40
C GLY A 295 13.89 -7.83 -5.77
N LEU A 296 13.01 -8.60 -6.40
CA LEU A 296 13.22 -9.14 -7.76
C LEU A 296 13.26 -8.04 -8.81
N LEU A 297 12.39 -7.04 -8.70
CA LEU A 297 12.33 -5.89 -9.60
C LEU A 297 13.64 -5.10 -9.53
N MET A 298 14.09 -4.78 -8.31
CA MET A 298 15.38 -4.13 -8.09
C MET A 298 16.50 -4.96 -8.71
N LYS A 299 16.60 -6.25 -8.37
CA LYS A 299 17.63 -7.14 -8.93
C LYS A 299 17.61 -7.16 -10.46
N ARG A 300 16.44 -7.27 -11.09
CA ARG A 300 16.28 -7.35 -12.55
C ARG A 300 16.76 -6.08 -13.22
N ARG A 301 16.27 -4.91 -12.79
CA ARG A 301 16.66 -3.61 -13.38
C ARG A 301 18.16 -3.39 -13.31
N TYR A 302 18.75 -3.83 -12.21
CA TYR A 302 20.16 -3.66 -11.92
C TYR A 302 21.06 -4.74 -12.54
N GLN A 303 20.47 -5.78 -13.13
CA GLN A 303 21.12 -6.73 -14.03
C GLN A 303 20.91 -6.42 -15.52
N SER A 304 19.80 -5.74 -15.90
CA SER A 304 19.39 -5.50 -17.29
C SER A 304 19.95 -4.24 -17.96
N VAL A 305 20.69 -3.37 -17.25
CA VAL A 305 21.38 -2.20 -17.87
C VAL A 305 22.45 -2.63 -18.91
N SER A 306 22.68 -3.93 -19.09
CA SER A 306 23.77 -4.48 -19.90
C SER A 306 23.49 -4.70 -21.40
N TRP A 307 22.26 -4.62 -21.93
CA TRP A 307 22.02 -5.11 -23.31
C TRP A 307 21.29 -4.17 -24.27
N SER A 308 20.45 -3.23 -23.83
CA SER A 308 19.66 -2.39 -24.75
C SER A 308 20.39 -1.17 -25.35
N HIS A 309 21.61 -0.87 -24.91
CA HIS A 309 22.46 0.15 -25.55
C HIS A 309 23.55 -0.43 -26.47
N PHE A 310 23.59 -1.75 -26.68
CA PHE A 310 24.66 -2.39 -27.45
C PHE A 310 24.39 -2.51 -28.97
N ILE A 311 23.17 -2.17 -29.47
CA ILE A 311 22.85 -2.24 -30.91
C ILE A 311 22.40 -0.88 -31.48
N SER A 312 23.15 0.19 -31.21
CA SER A 312 22.99 1.42 -32.01
C SER A 312 24.28 2.19 -32.31
N TYR A 313 25.44 1.86 -31.74
CA TYR A 313 26.65 2.65 -31.98
C TYR A 313 27.89 1.75 -32.07
N VAL A 314 28.10 1.16 -33.24
CA VAL A 314 29.38 0.51 -33.60
C VAL A 314 30.42 1.52 -34.11
N ASN A 315 30.08 2.80 -34.34
CA ASN A 315 31.02 3.72 -35.02
C ASN A 315 31.27 5.05 -34.31
N ILE A 316 31.42 5.08 -32.98
CA ILE A 316 32.17 6.19 -32.33
C ILE A 316 33.09 5.57 -31.28
N ALA A 317 34.27 5.22 -31.76
CA ALA A 317 35.40 4.86 -30.92
C ALA A 317 35.82 6.08 -30.07
N ILE A 318 36.26 5.80 -28.84
CA ILE A 318 37.23 6.60 -28.09
C ILE A 318 36.71 8.00 -27.68
N THR A 319 36.08 8.12 -26.49
CA THR A 319 36.28 9.19 -25.46
C THR A 319 35.17 9.16 -24.38
N ILE A 320 34.70 8.00 -23.90
CA ILE A 320 33.94 7.94 -22.63
C ILE A 320 34.38 6.70 -21.83
N THR A 321 35.52 6.79 -21.16
CA THR A 321 35.72 6.05 -19.93
C THR A 321 34.94 6.77 -18.82
N ARG A 322 33.74 6.31 -18.45
CA ARG A 322 33.22 6.37 -17.07
C ARG A 322 31.79 5.82 -16.90
N LYS A 323 31.68 4.85 -15.96
CA LYS A 323 30.48 4.15 -15.45
C LYS A 323 29.81 3.32 -16.54
N PHE A 324 29.86 2.00 -16.58
CA PHE A 324 28.96 1.12 -15.83
C PHE A 324 29.40 -0.39 -15.85
N PRO A 325 30.62 -0.77 -15.42
CA PRO A 325 30.89 -2.17 -15.00
C PRO A 325 30.67 -2.39 -13.48
N ARG A 326 30.94 -1.36 -12.66
CA ARG A 326 31.00 -1.46 -11.19
C ARG A 326 29.69 -1.85 -10.49
N TYR A 327 28.56 -1.76 -11.18
CA TYR A 327 27.25 -1.82 -10.55
C TYR A 327 26.70 -3.25 -10.44
N ASN A 328 27.00 -4.14 -11.39
CA ASN A 328 26.67 -5.57 -11.25
C ASN A 328 27.55 -6.23 -10.19
N ASP A 329 28.84 -5.87 -10.17
CA ASP A 329 29.79 -6.33 -9.16
C ASP A 329 29.37 -5.85 -7.77
N TYR A 330 28.93 -4.60 -7.62
CA TYR A 330 28.36 -4.09 -6.37
C TYR A 330 27.20 -4.94 -5.82
N TRP A 331 26.21 -5.31 -6.65
CA TRP A 331 25.09 -6.15 -6.19
C TRP A 331 25.54 -7.57 -5.83
N LYS A 332 26.49 -8.15 -6.58
CA LYS A 332 27.09 -9.45 -6.25
C LYS A 332 27.90 -9.39 -4.95
N GLU A 333 28.74 -8.38 -4.78
CA GLU A 333 29.51 -8.11 -3.57
C GLU A 333 28.60 -7.89 -2.36
N ARG A 334 27.51 -7.13 -2.52
CA ARG A 334 26.51 -6.91 -1.45
C ARG A 334 25.78 -8.21 -1.09
N LEU A 335 25.42 -9.06 -2.06
CA LEU A 335 24.87 -10.40 -1.82
C LEU A 335 25.85 -11.30 -1.05
N LEU A 336 27.12 -11.33 -1.48
CA LEU A 336 28.16 -12.12 -0.84
C LEU A 336 28.44 -11.61 0.58
N SER A 337 28.51 -10.29 0.77
CA SER A 337 28.70 -9.64 2.06
C SER A 337 27.57 -9.95 3.04
N GLU A 338 26.30 -9.84 2.63
CA GLU A 338 25.16 -10.22 3.49
C GLU A 338 25.19 -11.70 3.87
N ARG A 339 25.55 -12.60 2.94
CA ARG A 339 25.69 -14.03 3.22
C ARG A 339 26.82 -14.31 4.21
N ASN A 340 28.00 -13.73 3.99
CA ASN A 340 29.15 -13.90 4.86
C ASN A 340 28.87 -13.37 6.27
N ASN A 341 28.22 -12.20 6.38
CA ASN A 341 27.83 -11.65 7.66
C ASN A 341 26.80 -12.54 8.37
N MET A 342 25.82 -13.10 7.64
CA MET A 342 24.85 -14.04 8.23
C MET A 342 25.52 -15.31 8.78
N VAL A 343 26.47 -15.89 8.04
CA VAL A 343 27.23 -17.07 8.47
C VAL A 343 28.10 -16.74 9.68
N LYS A 344 28.78 -15.59 9.67
CA LYS A 344 29.60 -15.11 10.79
C LYS A 344 28.77 -14.94 12.06
N GLN A 345 27.64 -14.23 11.96
CA GLN A 345 26.70 -14.03 13.07
C GLN A 345 26.17 -15.36 13.62
N SER A 346 25.80 -16.30 12.75
CA SER A 346 25.36 -17.64 13.18
C SER A 346 26.45 -18.37 13.95
N LYS A 347 27.70 -18.36 13.44
CA LYS A 347 28.85 -18.98 14.10
C LYS A 347 29.13 -18.37 15.48
N GLU A 348 29.12 -17.04 15.59
CA GLU A 348 29.30 -16.32 16.86
C GLU A 348 28.22 -16.68 17.87
N TYR A 349 26.95 -16.71 17.44
CA TYR A 349 25.83 -17.12 18.28
C TYR A 349 25.99 -18.54 18.82
N TRP A 350 26.26 -19.52 17.95
CA TRP A 350 26.43 -20.91 18.37
C TRP A 350 27.65 -21.11 19.27
N ASN A 351 28.75 -20.39 19.03
CA ASN A 351 29.92 -20.43 19.90
C ASN A 351 29.61 -19.92 21.32
N MET A 352 28.88 -18.81 21.45
CA MET A 352 28.46 -18.29 22.76
C MET A 352 27.55 -19.28 23.50
N HIS A 353 26.61 -19.93 22.80
CA HIS A 353 25.69 -20.89 23.41
C HIS A 353 26.37 -22.21 23.77
N ASN A 354 27.34 -22.66 22.99
CA ASN A 354 28.11 -23.87 23.29
C ASN A 354 29.09 -23.65 24.45
N HIS A 355 29.71 -22.47 24.56
CA HIS A 355 30.57 -22.15 25.71
C HIS A 355 29.76 -22.07 27.02
N ASN A 356 28.55 -21.49 26.99
CA ASN A 356 27.70 -21.42 28.17
C ASN A 356 27.15 -22.80 28.61
N SER A 357 27.06 -23.76 27.68
CA SER A 357 26.66 -25.15 27.96
C SER A 357 27.76 -26.01 28.59
N LEU A 358 29.02 -25.55 28.55
CA LEU A 358 30.19 -26.26 29.10
C LEU A 358 30.67 -25.71 30.45
N THR A 359 30.02 -24.66 30.95
CA THR A 359 30.31 -23.98 32.23
C THR A 359 29.23 -24.21 33.30
N LEU A 360 28.29 -25.13 33.06
CA LEU A 360 27.36 -25.72 34.01
C LEU A 360 27.67 -27.21 34.12
#